data_AF-A0A7G1I8Q1-F1
#
_entry.id   AF-A0A7G1I8Q1-F1
#
_cell.length_a   1.000
_cell.length_b   1.000
_cell.length_c   1.000
_cell.angle_alpha   90.00
_cell.angle_beta   90.00
_cell.angle_gamma   90.00
#
_symmetry.space_group_name_H-M   'P 1'
#
loop_
_entity.id
_entity.type
_entity.pdbx_description
1 polymer ?
#
loop_
_entity_poly.entity_id
_entity_poly.type
_entity_poly.pdbx_seq_one_letter_code
_entity_poly.pdbx_strand_id
1 'polypeptide(L)' 'MAADENGENHDGNGSITPISQLGYEACRDELIEVVRLLEQGGLDLDTSLKLWERGEQLAKGVRST' A
#
# COMPACT_ATOMS: atom_id res chain seq x y z
N MET A 1 -4.38 -39.44 12.46
CA MET A 1 -5.04 -39.32 11.15
C MET A 1 -6.30 -38.49 11.38
N ALA A 2 -6.39 -37.21 11.04
CA ALA A 2 -5.44 -36.22 10.57
C ALA A 2 -5.80 -34.90 11.29
N ALA A 3 -4.80 -34.13 11.74
CA ALA A 3 -5.01 -32.74 12.11
C ALA A 3 -5.09 -31.97 10.79
N ASP A 4 -6.22 -31.31 10.53
CA ASP A 4 -6.33 -30.44 9.37
C ASP A 4 -5.63 -29.11 9.71
N GLU A 5 -4.45 -28.96 9.13
CA GLU A 5 -3.62 -27.76 9.13
C GLU A 5 -4.14 -26.82 8.04
N ASN A 6 -5.02 -25.88 8.36
CA ASN A 6 -5.31 -24.78 7.45
C ASN A 6 -5.35 -23.44 8.19
N GLY A 7 -4.14 -22.97 8.52
CA GLY A 7 -3.88 -21.57 8.82
C GLY A 7 -3.93 -20.75 7.54
N GLU A 8 -5.13 -20.50 7.01
CA GLU A 8 -5.33 -19.50 5.97
C GLU A 8 -5.24 -18.10 6.58
N ASN A 9 -4.01 -17.64 6.82
CA ASN A 9 -3.73 -16.21 6.93
C ASN A 9 -3.77 -15.62 5.52
N HIS A 10 -4.97 -15.54 4.94
CA HIS A 10 -5.24 -14.67 3.80
C HIS A 10 -5.37 -13.24 4.35
N ASP A 11 -4.26 -12.59 4.72
CA ASP A 11 -4.21 -11.13 4.84
C ASP A 11 -4.15 -10.54 3.43
N GLY A 12 -5.26 -10.71 2.70
CA GLY A 12 -5.40 -10.32 1.29
C GLY A 12 -5.88 -8.89 1.10
N ASN A 13 -5.95 -8.06 2.14
CA ASN A 13 -6.31 -6.65 2.01
C ASN A 13 -6.04 -5.83 3.30
N GLY A 14 -5.13 -4.85 3.23
CA GLY A 14 -5.35 -3.60 3.97
C GLY A 14 -4.47 -3.29 5.20
N SER A 15 -3.34 -3.97 5.40
CA SER A 15 -2.34 -3.49 6.37
C SER A 15 -1.59 -2.28 5.83
N ILE A 16 -2.30 -1.15 5.63
CA ILE A 16 -1.72 0.15 5.26
C ILE A 16 -0.75 0.52 6.38
N THR A 17 0.52 0.20 6.19
CA THR A 17 1.52 0.39 7.24
C THR A 17 1.68 1.89 7.45
N PRO A 18 1.57 2.40 8.69
CA PRO A 18 1.73 3.82 8.94
C PRO A 18 3.09 4.28 8.43
N ILE A 19 3.12 5.43 7.76
CA ILE A 19 4.33 6.06 7.20
C ILE A 19 5.40 6.22 8.29
N SER A 20 4.98 6.48 9.53
CA SER A 20 5.84 6.58 10.71
C SER A 20 6.57 5.28 11.09
N GLN A 21 6.10 4.13 10.58
CA GLN A 21 6.69 2.80 10.79
C GLN A 21 7.45 2.30 9.55
N LEU A 22 7.37 3.00 8.41
CA LEU A 22 8.06 2.68 7.17
C LEU A 22 9.38 3.46 7.08
N GLY A 23 10.45 2.78 6.67
CA GLY A 23 11.70 3.45 6.30
C GLY A 23 11.56 4.24 4.99
N TYR A 24 12.51 5.13 4.70
CA TYR A 24 12.53 5.93 3.47
C TYR A 24 12.38 5.06 2.21
N GLU A 25 13.14 3.97 2.12
CA GLU A 25 13.12 3.08 0.95
C GLU A 25 11.78 2.39 0.78
N ALA A 26 11.18 1.91 1.88
CA ALA A 26 9.86 1.29 1.85
C ALA A 26 8.74 2.30 1.48
N CYS A 27 8.81 3.53 1.99
CA CYS A 27 7.88 4.59 1.59
C CYS A 27 7.99 4.92 0.10
N ARG A 28 9.22 4.92 -0.44
CA ARG A 28 9.47 5.17 -1.86
C ARG A 28 8.95 4.04 -2.72
N ASP A 29 9.19 2.79 -2.36
CA ASP A 29 8.69 1.63 -3.11
C ASP A 29 7.16 1.61 -3.15
N GLU A 30 6.51 1.86 -2.01
CA GLU A 30 5.05 1.95 -1.96
C GLU A 30 4.52 3.12 -2.79
N LEU A 31 5.20 4.28 -2.79
CA LEU A 31 4.82 5.41 -3.62
C LEU A 31 4.91 5.09 -5.12
N ILE A 32 5.94 4.35 -5.53
CA ILE A 32 6.11 3.90 -6.92
C ILE A 32 4.95 2.99 -7.34
N GLU A 33 4.55 2.05 -6.48
CA GLU A 33 3.43 1.14 -6.77
C GLU A 33 2.09 1.89 -6.84
N VAL A 34 1.85 2.85 -5.95
CA VAL A 34 0.67 3.73 -6.00
C VAL A 34 0.62 4.52 -7.31
N VAL A 35 1.73 5.12 -7.74
CA VAL A 35 1.81 5.86 -9.01
C VAL A 35 1.56 4.93 -10.19
N ARG A 36 2.17 3.74 -10.21
CA ARG A 36 1.97 2.74 -11.26
C ARG A 36 0.51 2.32 -11.42
N LEU A 37 -0.19 2.09 -10.30
CA LEU A 37 -1.62 1.75 -10.30
C LEU A 37 -2.48 2.90 -10.86
N LEU A 38 -2.16 4.13 -10.50
CA LEU A 38 -2.85 5.31 -11.03
C LEU A 38 -2.58 5.52 -12.53
N GLU A 39 -1.34 5.31 -12.98
CA GLU A 39 -0.92 5.45 -14.38
C GLU A 39 -1.46 4.33 -15.29
N GLN A 40 -1.59 3.11 -14.77
CA GLN A 40 -2.20 2.00 -15.48
C GLN A 40 -3.68 2.27 -15.80
N GLY A 41 -4.35 3.07 -14.96
CA GLY A 41 -5.76 3.39 -15.11
C GLY A 41 -6.66 2.16 -14.96
N GLY A 42 -7.95 2.30 -15.26
CA GLY A 42 -8.93 1.20 -15.13
C GLY A 42 -9.43 0.96 -13.70
N LEU A 43 -9.06 1.82 -12.76
CA LEU A 43 -9.58 1.84 -11.40
C LEU A 43 -10.80 2.76 -11.30
N ASP A 44 -11.74 2.39 -10.44
CA ASP A 44 -12.86 3.26 -10.08
C ASP A 44 -12.36 4.60 -9.52
N LEU A 45 -13.17 5.65 -9.63
CA LEU A 45 -12.84 6.99 -9.14
C LEU A 45 -12.53 6.98 -7.64
N ASP A 46 -13.31 6.25 -6.84
CA ASP A 46 -13.11 6.13 -5.39
C ASP A 46 -11.77 5.45 -5.05
N THR A 47 -11.45 4.36 -5.76
CA THR A 47 -10.17 3.65 -5.60
C THR A 47 -8.99 4.54 -6.02
N SER A 48 -9.14 5.27 -7.12
CA SER A 48 -8.13 6.22 -7.61
C SER A 48 -7.90 7.36 -6.61
N LEU A 49 -8.95 7.89 -6.00
CA LEU A 49 -8.84 8.92 -4.95
C LEU A 49 -8.12 8.40 -3.71
N LYS A 50 -8.46 7.20 -3.24
CA LYS A 50 -7.80 6.57 -2.08
C LYS A 50 -6.30 6.34 -2.32
N LEU A 51 -5.94 5.87 -3.51
CA LEU A 51 -4.53 5.71 -3.90
C LEU A 51 -3.82 7.07 -3.94
N TRP A 52 -4.46 8.10 -4.48
CA TRP A 52 -3.89 9.44 -4.50
C TRP A 52 -3.64 9.99 -3.08
N GLU A 53 -4.60 9.85 -2.16
CA GLU A 53 -4.43 10.27 -0.75
C GLU A 53 -3.32 9.51 -0.03
N ARG A 54 -3.14 8.22 -0.36
CA ARG A 54 -2.03 7.41 0.15
C ARG A 54 -0.69 7.87 -0.44
N GLY A 55 -0.64 8.17 -1.74
CA GLY A 55 0.54 8.70 -2.40
C GLY A 55 0.99 10.06 -1.82
N GLU A 56 0.05 10.96 -1.55
CA GLU A 56 0.28 12.24 -0.87
C GLU A 56 0.92 12.07 0.51
N GLN A 57 0.45 11.09 1.27
CA GLN A 57 1.00 10.73 2.58
C GLN A 57 2.43 10.19 2.45
N LEU A 58 2.66 9.23 1.55
CA LEU A 58 3.97 8.63 1.32
C LEU A 58 5.00 9.67 0.85
N ALA A 59 4.61 10.57 -0.07
CA ALA A 59 5.46 11.65 -0.55
C ALA A 59 5.88 12.63 0.56
N LYS A 60 4.99 12.90 1.53
CA LYS A 60 5.33 13.71 2.71
C LYS A 60 6.35 13.00 3.61
N GLY A 61 6.24 11.68 3.76
CA GLY A 61 7.24 10.87 4.48
C GLY A 61 8.62 10.90 3.82
N VAL A 62 8.68 10.75 2.50
CA VAL A 62 9.92 10.78 1.70
C VAL A 62 10.64 12.13 1.76
N ARG A 63 9.89 13.24 1.83
CA ARG A 63 10.46 14.61 1.79
C ARG A 63 10.96 15.13 3.14
N SER A 64 10.53 14.55 4.25
CA SER A 64 10.83 15.05 5.60
C SER A 64 12.23 14.67 6.11
N THR A 65 13.05 14.00 5.29
CA THR A 65 14.42 13.57 5.59
C THR A 65 15.39 14.16 4.57
#